data_AF-A0A1V4AFL0-F1
#
_entry.id   AF-A0A1V4AFL0-F1
#
_cell.length_a   1.000
_cell.length_b   1.000
_cell.length_c   1.000
_cell.angle_alpha   90.00
_cell.angle_beta   90.00
_cell.angle_gamma   90.00
#
_symmetry.space_group_name_H-M   'P 1'
#
loop_
_entity.id
_entity.type
_entity.pdbx_description
1 polymer ?
#
loop_
_entity_poly.entity_id
_entity_poly.type
_entity_poly.pdbx_seq_one_letter_code
_entity_poly.pdbx_strand_id
1 'polypeptide(L)' 'MTMAKLELAAQRYTEAEQALTAARDDLVVEAVAVLRARQDRRTPTEVDVARITGWSVEEVRRLLAEAVAVGVEPAP' A
#
# COMPACT_ATOMS: atom_id res chain seq x y z
N MET A 1 19.78 -2.81 -32.58
CA MET A 1 19.43 -2.92 -31.15
C MET A 1 20.70 -3.34 -30.42
N THR A 2 21.19 -2.56 -29.46
CA THR A 2 22.49 -2.81 -28.80
C THR A 2 22.27 -3.33 -27.39
N MET A 3 23.18 -4.16 -26.88
CA MET A 3 23.13 -4.70 -25.51
C MET A 3 22.96 -3.59 -24.47
N ALA A 4 23.68 -2.47 -24.62
CA ALA A 4 23.56 -1.31 -23.74
C ALA A 4 22.15 -0.69 -23.67
N LYS A 5 21.36 -0.74 -24.76
CA LYS A 5 19.96 -0.27 -24.75
C LYS A 5 19.05 -1.23 -23.99
N LEU A 6 19.35 -2.53 -24.02
CA LEU A 6 18.62 -3.54 -23.27
C LEU A 6 18.92 -3.42 -21.77
N GLU A 7 20.19 -3.28 -21.39
CA GLU A 7 20.60 -3.09 -19.98
C GLU A 7 19.95 -1.85 -19.37
N LEU A 8 19.97 -0.73 -20.09
CA LEU A 8 19.31 0.50 -19.63
C LEU A 8 17.79 0.33 -19.48
N ALA A 9 17.14 -0.38 -20.41
CA ALA A 9 15.71 -0.65 -20.31
C ALA A 9 15.39 -1.58 -19.13
N ALA A 10 16.21 -2.60 -18.89
CA ALA A 10 16.07 -3.51 -17.75
C ALA A 10 16.24 -2.76 -16.42
N GLN A 11 17.26 -1.90 -16.31
CA GLN A 11 17.47 -1.08 -15.11
C GLN A 11 16.26 -0.19 -14.80
N ARG A 12 15.74 0.53 -15.81
CA ARG A 12 14.57 1.39 -15.64
C ARG A 12 13.31 0.62 -15.27
N TYR A 13 13.18 -0.61 -15.79
CA TYR A 13 12.09 -1.49 -15.42
C TYR A 13 12.17 -1.87 -13.94
N THR A 14 13.35 -2.32 -13.48
CA THR A 14 13.57 -2.67 -12.07
C THR A 14 13.34 -1.49 -11.13
N GLU A 15 13.83 -0.29 -11.49
CA GLU A 15 13.58 0.92 -10.71
C GLU A 15 12.08 1.25 -10.60
N ALA A 16 11.34 1.11 -11.70
CA ALA A 16 9.90 1.32 -11.69
C ALA A 16 9.16 0.28 -10.84
N GLU A 17 9.58 -0.99 -10.86
CA GLU A 17 9.01 -2.03 -10.00
C GLU A 17 9.27 -1.76 -8.51
N GLN A 18 10.48 -1.29 -8.17
CA GLN A 18 10.83 -0.92 -6.80
C GLN A 18 10.00 0.28 -6.34
N ALA A 19 9.89 1.32 -7.16
CA ALA A 19 9.06 2.49 -6.85
C ALA A 19 7.58 2.14 -6.70
N LEU A 20 7.06 1.23 -7.55
CA LEU A 20 5.68 0.75 -7.44
C LEU A 20 5.47 -0.06 -6.15
N THR A 21 6.43 -0.88 -5.77
CA THR A 21 6.38 -1.65 -4.52
C THR A 21 6.35 -0.72 -3.33
N ALA A 22 7.27 0.25 -3.26
CA ALA A 22 7.30 1.24 -2.18
C ALA A 22 6.00 2.05 -2.09
N ALA A 23 5.46 2.51 -3.22
CA ALA A 23 4.18 3.24 -3.25
C ALA A 23 3.00 2.39 -2.77
N ARG A 24 3.02 1.08 -3.02
CA ARG A 24 2.00 0.15 -2.49
C ARG A 24 2.13 -0.03 -0.98
N ASP A 25 3.34 -0.18 -0.48
CA ASP A 25 3.61 -0.32 0.95
C ASP A 25 3.16 0.92 1.72
N ASP A 26 3.50 2.12 1.21
CA ASP A 26 3.03 3.39 1.77
C ASP A 26 1.50 3.47 1.81
N LEU A 27 0.83 3.07 0.71
CA LEU A 27 -0.63 3.09 0.64
C LEU A 27 -1.27 2.12 1.65
N VAL A 28 -0.66 0.96 1.89
CA VAL A 28 -1.11 -0.01 2.91
C VAL A 28 -0.96 0.57 4.31
N VAL A 29 0.18 1.19 4.62
CA VAL A 29 0.44 1.82 5.92
C VAL A 29 -0.60 2.89 6.22
N GLU A 30 -0.85 3.80 5.28
CA GLU A 30 -1.83 4.88 5.45
C GLU A 30 -3.27 4.35 5.56
N ALA A 31 -3.64 3.35 4.75
CA ALA A 31 -4.95 2.71 4.82
C ALA A 31 -5.20 2.09 6.20
N VAL A 32 -4.21 1.37 6.74
CA VAL A 32 -4.30 0.76 8.07
C VAL A 32 -4.32 1.82 9.17
N ALA A 33 -3.50 2.87 9.06
CA ALA A 33 -3.46 3.97 10.03
C ALA A 33 -4.83 4.67 10.13
N VAL A 34 -5.45 4.95 8.99
CA VAL A 34 -6.79 5.54 8.91
C VAL A 34 -7.85 4.65 9.54
N LEU A 35 -7.82 3.33 9.27
CA LEU A 35 -8.78 2.37 9.86
C LEU A 35 -8.58 2.16 11.37
N ARG A 36 -7.35 2.29 11.85
CA ARG A 36 -7.02 2.18 13.28
C ARG A 36 -7.29 3.46 14.07
N ALA A 37 -7.33 4.61 13.41
CA ALA A 37 -7.56 5.89 14.04
C ALA A 37 -8.96 5.95 14.68
N ARG A 38 -9.04 5.72 15.99
CA ARG A 38 -10.24 5.97 16.79
C ARG A 38 -10.34 7.46 17.10
N GLN A 39 -10.84 8.25 16.16
CA GLN A 39 -11.23 9.63 16.42
C GLN A 39 -12.64 9.92 15.89
N ASP A 40 -13.54 10.19 16.85
CA ASP A 40 -14.91 10.68 16.72
C ASP A 40 -15.85 9.96 15.74
N ARG A 41 -17.12 10.40 15.73
CA ARG A 41 -18.30 9.80 15.06
C ARG A 41 -18.18 9.61 13.53
N ARG A 42 -17.00 9.77 12.94
CA ARG A 42 -16.74 9.72 11.50
C ARG A 42 -15.45 8.95 11.16
N THR A 43 -15.15 7.88 11.89
CA THR A 43 -14.09 6.93 11.53
C THR A 43 -14.35 6.38 10.12
N PRO A 44 -13.39 6.50 9.18
CA PRO A 44 -13.53 5.96 7.84
C PRO A 44 -13.75 4.44 7.87
N THR A 45 -14.64 3.95 7.02
CA THR A 45 -14.94 2.52 6.94
C THR A 45 -14.03 1.83 5.92
N GLU A 46 -13.97 0.50 5.96
CA GLU A 46 -13.29 -0.29 4.93
C GLU A 46 -13.86 -0.03 3.52
N VAL A 47 -15.13 0.36 3.43
CA VAL A 47 -15.79 0.76 2.17
C VAL A 47 -15.24 2.08 1.65
N ASP A 48 -14.96 3.05 2.53
CA ASP A 48 -14.35 4.32 2.15
C ASP A 48 -12.93 4.12 1.63
N VAL A 49 -12.14 3.29 2.33
CA VAL A 49 -10.78 2.93 1.93
C VAL A 49 -10.77 2.18 0.60
N ALA A 50 -11.66 1.19 0.42
CA ALA A 50 -11.82 0.46 -0.83
C ALA A 50 -12.14 1.40 -2.01
N ARG A 51 -13.01 2.39 -1.80
CA ARG A 51 -13.37 3.38 -2.83
C ARG A 51 -12.20 4.29 -3.23
N ILE A 52 -11.34 4.67 -2.29
CA ILE A 52 -10.19 5.55 -2.56
C ILE A 52 -9.05 4.78 -3.24
N THR A 53 -8.75 3.58 -2.74
CA THR A 53 -7.62 2.75 -3.18
C THR A 53 -7.92 1.94 -4.44
N GLY A 54 -9.21 1.69 -4.72
CA GLY A 54 -9.64 0.76 -5.76
C GLY A 54 -9.56 -0.71 -5.35
N TRP A 55 -9.16 -1.01 -4.10
CA TRP A 55 -9.16 -2.37 -3.57
C TRP A 55 -10.57 -2.87 -3.31
N SER A 56 -10.71 -4.19 -3.23
CA SER A 56 -11.94 -4.78 -2.70
C SER A 56 -12.03 -4.60 -1.19
N VAL A 57 -13.24 -4.59 -0.64
CA VAL A 57 -13.43 -4.54 0.83
C VAL A 57 -12.80 -5.75 1.52
N GLU A 58 -12.79 -6.92 0.86
CA GLU A 58 -12.14 -8.13 1.37
C GLU A 58 -10.62 -7.97 1.46
N GLU A 59 -10.02 -7.36 0.44
CA GLU A 59 -8.59 -7.04 0.42
C GLU A 59 -8.21 -6.06 1.53
N VAL A 60 -9.01 -5.00 1.75
CA VAL A 60 -8.83 -4.06 2.86
C VAL A 60 -8.88 -4.78 4.21
N ARG A 61 -9.86 -5.69 4.41
CA ARG A 61 -9.98 -6.47 5.65
C ARG A 61 -8.80 -7.40 5.88
N ARG A 62 -8.31 -8.06 4.82
CA ARG A 62 -7.12 -8.91 4.88
C ARG A 62 -5.89 -8.10 5.31
N LEU A 63 -5.66 -6.94 4.68
CA LEU A 63 -4.55 -6.04 5.00
C LEU A 63 -4.61 -5.55 6.46
N LEU A 64 -5.80 -5.20 6.95
CA LEU A 64 -5.99 -4.82 8.34
C LEU A 64 -5.66 -5.98 9.30
N ALA A 65 -6.11 -7.20 8.98
CA ALA A 65 -5.83 -8.39 9.79
C ALA A 65 -4.33 -8.73 9.80
N GLU A 66 -3.66 -8.67 8.65
CA GLU A 66 -2.22 -8.87 8.52
C GLU A 66 -1.45 -7.82 9.32
N ALA A 67 -1.81 -6.54 9.23
CA ALA A 67 -1.15 -5.50 10.00
C ALA A 67 -1.32 -5.68 11.52
N VAL A 68 -2.46 -6.21 11.97
CA VAL A 68 -2.70 -6.56 13.38
C VAL A 68 -1.85 -7.76 13.80
N ALA A 69 -1.71 -8.76 12.94
CA ALA A 69 -0.89 -9.95 13.21
C ALA A 69 0.62 -9.66 13.22
N VAL A 70 1.08 -8.73 12.36
CA VAL A 70 2.51 -8.41 12.19
C VAL A 70 3.00 -7.35 13.19
N GLY A 71 2.10 -6.67 13.92
CA GLY A 71 2.52 -5.61 14.84
C GLY A 71 3.22 -4.48 14.08
N VAL A 72 2.67 -4.06 12.94
CA VAL A 72 3.15 -2.87 12.23
C VAL A 72 2.77 -1.66 13.10
N GLU A 73 3.69 -1.29 14.00
CA GLU A 73 3.67 -0.02 14.73
C GLU A 73 4.04 1.09 13.73
N PRO A 74 3.26 2.17 13.62
CA PRO A 74 3.69 3.33 12.84
C PRO A 74 4.97 3.90 13.48
N ALA A 75 5.98 4.19 12.66
CA ALA A 75 7.21 4.82 13.11
C ALA A 75 6.91 6.16 13.81
N PRO A 76 7.71 6.55 14.84
CA PRO A 76 7.46 7.71 15.69
C PRO A 76 7.54 9.06 14.96
#